data_AF-A0A1Y3GBW4-F1
#
_entry.id   AF-A0A1Y3GBW4-F1
#
_cell.length_a   1.000
_cell.length_b   1.000
_cell.length_c   1.000
_cell.angle_alpha   90.00
_cell.angle_beta   90.00
_cell.angle_gamma   90.00
#
_symmetry.space_group_name_H-M   'P 1'
#
loop_
_entity.id
_entity.type
_entity.pdbx_description
1 polymer ?
#
loop_
_entity_poly.entity_id
_entity_poly.type
_entity_poly.pdbx_seq_one_letter_code
_entity_poly.pdbx_strand_id
1 'polypeptide(L)'
;MNLKEGRKYRVVNIKGEKTRECPLHDQGVKVVEVIESPIIMAIQSDKAFKSSNLKYKPINCDRLECKMYKVCNPEGIEEGEKFKIKEIIGDLPGNCEQEIDLKLIEAKVQTNQK
;
A
#
# COMPACT_ATOMS: atom_id res chain seq x y z
N MET A 1 -13.60 -4.59 -15.08
CA MET A 1 -12.80 -4.16 -13.92
C MET A 1 -11.34 -4.16 -14.37
N ASN A 2 -10.71 -2.99 -14.38
CA ASN A 2 -9.28 -2.87 -14.71
C ASN A 2 -8.49 -2.70 -13.41
N LEU A 3 -7.22 -3.07 -13.42
CA LEU A 3 -6.31 -2.75 -12.32
C LEU A 3 -6.07 -1.23 -12.31
N LYS A 4 -5.97 -0.64 -11.12
CA LYS A 4 -5.65 0.79 -10.97
C LYS A 4 -4.14 0.97 -11.02
N GLU A 5 -3.67 1.92 -11.82
CA GLU A 5 -2.26 2.32 -11.80
C GLU A 5 -1.82 2.76 -10.39
N GLY A 6 -0.56 2.51 -10.05
CA GLY A 6 -0.01 2.81 -8.72
C GLY A 6 -0.52 1.91 -7.58
N ARG A 7 -1.49 1.01 -7.81
CA ARG A 7 -2.03 0.10 -6.79
C ARG A 7 -1.22 -1.19 -6.67
N LYS A 8 -1.02 -1.67 -5.44
CA LYS A 8 -0.39 -2.96 -5.15
C LYS A 8 -1.39 -4.09 -5.14
N TYR A 9 -1.07 -5.15 -5.87
CA TYR A 9 -1.86 -6.36 -5.96
C TYR A 9 -1.02 -7.59 -5.63
N ARG A 10 -1.67 -8.63 -5.10
CA ARG A 10 -1.07 -9.94 -4.88
C ARG A 10 -1.66 -10.93 -5.86
N VAL A 11 -0.81 -11.63 -6.61
CA VAL A 11 -1.23 -12.75 -7.45
C VAL A 11 -1.68 -13.89 -6.54
N VAL A 12 -2.91 -14.34 -6.71
CA VAL A 12 -3.48 -15.47 -5.96
C VAL A 12 -3.65 -16.72 -6.83
N ASN A 13 -3.65 -16.55 -8.14
CA ASN A 13 -3.79 -17.67 -9.07
C ASN A 13 -3.23 -17.30 -10.46
N ILE A 14 -2.77 -18.31 -11.19
CA ILE A 14 -2.45 -18.20 -12.62
C ILE A 14 -3.62 -18.83 -13.38
N LYS A 15 -4.26 -18.07 -14.27
CA LYS A 15 -5.41 -18.56 -15.04
C LYS A 15 -4.96 -19.50 -16.15
N GLY A 16 -5.14 -20.80 -15.89
CA GLY A 16 -4.82 -21.85 -16.85
C GLY A 16 -3.32 -21.99 -17.10
N GLU A 17 -2.96 -22.94 -17.96
CA GLU A 17 -1.55 -23.28 -18.19
C GLU A 17 -0.96 -22.60 -19.43
N LYS A 18 -1.83 -22.15 -20.35
CA LYS A 18 -1.45 -21.58 -21.65
C LYS A 18 -0.78 -20.21 -21.49
N THR A 19 0.42 -20.10 -22.05
CA THR A 19 1.07 -18.82 -22.32
C THR A 19 0.45 -18.19 -23.57
N ARG A 20 0.21 -16.87 -23.53
CA ARG A 20 -0.28 -16.08 -24.68
C ARG A 20 0.88 -15.31 -25.30
N GLU A 21 0.88 -15.20 -26.62
CA GLU A 21 1.86 -14.37 -27.33
C GLU A 21 1.68 -12.89 -26.95
N CYS A 22 2.81 -12.19 -26.77
CA CYS A 22 2.85 -10.77 -26.48
C CYS A 22 3.91 -10.12 -27.38
N PRO A 23 3.56 -9.14 -28.22
CA PRO A 23 4.52 -8.49 -29.12
C PRO A 23 5.70 -7.80 -28.44
N LEU A 24 5.62 -7.57 -27.12
CA LEU A 24 6.65 -6.91 -26.32
C LEU A 24 7.53 -7.89 -25.52
N HIS A 25 7.10 -9.15 -25.38
CA HIS A 25 7.79 -10.13 -24.55
C HIS A 25 7.93 -11.45 -25.31
N ASP A 26 9.15 -11.78 -25.72
CA ASP A 26 9.46 -12.96 -26.55
C ASP A 26 9.04 -14.29 -25.91
N GLN A 27 8.94 -14.34 -24.57
CA GLN A 27 8.49 -15.52 -23.81
C GLN A 27 6.96 -15.59 -23.65
N GLY A 28 6.23 -14.61 -24.16
CA GLY A 28 4.78 -14.46 -23.96
C GLY A 28 4.39 -14.03 -22.55
N VAL A 29 3.09 -14.07 -22.25
CA VAL A 29 2.50 -13.62 -20.99
C VAL A 29 1.46 -14.62 -20.46
N LYS A 30 1.21 -14.60 -19.15
CA LYS A 30 0.13 -15.38 -18.51
C LYS A 30 -0.90 -14.45 -17.87
N VAL A 31 -2.15 -14.90 -17.89
CA VAL A 31 -3.24 -14.20 -17.20
C VAL A 31 -3.24 -14.65 -15.75
N VAL A 32 -3.44 -13.70 -14.83
CA VAL A 32 -3.44 -13.96 -13.39
C VAL A 32 -4.71 -13.44 -12.73
N GLU A 33 -5.11 -14.09 -11.63
CA GLU A 33 -6.07 -13.51 -10.68
C GLU A 33 -5.30 -12.82 -9.58
N VAL A 34 -5.78 -11.63 -9.22
CA VAL A 34 -5.14 -10.80 -8.22
C VAL A 34 -6.16 -10.29 -7.22
N ILE A 35 -5.69 -10.05 -6.00
CA ILE A 35 -6.42 -9.33 -4.95
C ILE A 35 -5.66 -8.06 -4.58
N GLU A 36 -6.35 -7.05 -4.06
CA GLU A 36 -5.69 -5.87 -3.48
C GLU A 36 -4.78 -6.32 -2.33
N SER A 37 -3.52 -5.86 -2.36
CA SER A 37 -2.61 -6.11 -1.26
C SER A 37 -2.91 -5.15 -0.10
N PRO A 38 -2.84 -5.60 1.16
CA PRO A 38 -2.76 -4.69 2.29
C PRO A 38 -1.56 -3.76 2.14
N ILE A 39 -1.69 -2.56 2.71
CA ILE A 39 -0.65 -1.52 2.69
C ILE A 39 -0.09 -1.41 4.10
N ILE A 40 1.22 -1.61 4.24
CA ILE A 40 1.93 -1.36 5.49
C ILE A 40 2.43 0.08 5.45
N MET A 41 1.98 0.89 6.39
CA MET A 41 2.35 2.31 6.41
C MET A 41 2.42 2.88 7.83
N ALA A 42 3.17 3.97 7.97
CA ALA A 42 3.27 4.76 9.16
C ALA A 42 2.16 5.82 9.19
N ILE A 43 1.55 6.03 10.35
CA ILE A 43 0.62 7.13 10.62
C ILE A 43 0.96 7.77 11.95
N GLN A 44 0.55 9.02 12.17
CA GLN A 44 0.70 9.65 13.48
C GLN A 44 -0.05 8.86 14.56
N SER A 45 0.59 8.67 15.70
CA SER A 45 0.08 7.85 16.80
C SER A 45 -1.29 8.30 17.31
N ASP A 46 -1.55 9.61 17.29
CA ASP A 46 -2.83 10.24 17.62
C ASP A 46 -3.98 9.90 16.66
N LYS A 47 -3.69 9.29 15.50
CA LYS A 47 -4.67 8.84 14.50
C LYS A 47 -4.79 7.32 14.45
N ALA A 48 -3.98 6.60 15.23
CA ALA A 48 -3.91 5.14 15.20
C ALA A 48 -4.99 4.48 16.05
N PHE A 49 -6.26 4.69 15.68
CA PHE A 49 -7.41 4.04 16.33
C PHE A 49 -8.05 2.99 15.41
N LYS A 50 -8.26 1.78 15.93
CA LYS A 50 -8.92 0.71 15.15
C LYS A 50 -10.28 1.20 14.64
N SER A 51 -10.58 0.90 13.38
CA SER A 51 -11.83 1.20 12.66
C SER A 51 -12.06 2.62 12.14
N SER A 52 -11.13 3.56 12.30
CA SER A 52 -11.26 4.89 11.70
C SER A 52 -11.15 4.84 10.17
N ASN A 53 -12.09 5.49 9.48
CA ASN A 53 -11.97 5.78 8.05
C ASN A 53 -11.19 7.09 7.90
N LEU A 54 -9.94 6.98 7.46
CA LEU A 54 -9.02 8.11 7.34
C LEU A 54 -8.79 8.42 5.86
N LYS A 55 -8.43 9.67 5.57
CA LYS A 55 -7.86 10.04 4.28
C LYS A 55 -6.35 10.01 4.39
N TYR A 56 -5.70 9.37 3.44
CA TYR A 56 -4.25 9.33 3.39
C TYR A 56 -3.70 10.72 3.08
N LYS A 57 -2.69 11.09 3.86
CA LYS A 57 -1.89 12.29 3.69
C LYS A 57 -0.43 11.86 3.87
N PRO A 58 0.44 12.10 2.88
CA PRO A 58 1.86 11.82 3.02
C PRO A 58 2.44 12.55 4.23
N ILE A 59 3.40 11.91 4.90
CA ILE A 59 4.19 12.56 5.95
C ILE A 59 5.18 13.49 5.25
N ASN A 60 5.16 14.78 5.61
CA ASN A 60 6.08 15.77 5.05
C ASN A 60 7.50 15.57 5.61
N CYS A 61 8.26 14.69 4.96
CA CYS A 61 9.64 14.32 5.29
C CYS A 61 10.52 14.48 4.05
N ASP A 62 11.54 15.31 4.14
CA ASP A 62 12.52 15.59 3.09
C ASP A 62 13.73 14.63 3.11
N ARG A 63 13.83 13.78 4.14
CA ARG A 63 14.92 12.79 4.28
C ARG A 63 14.65 11.54 3.43
N LEU A 64 14.95 11.63 2.14
CA LEU A 64 14.80 10.52 1.19
C LEU A 64 15.64 9.27 1.55
N GLU A 65 16.76 9.46 2.24
CA GLU A 65 17.64 8.37 2.70
C GLU A 65 17.20 7.74 4.04
N CYS A 66 16.08 8.20 4.62
CA CYS A 66 15.54 7.62 5.83
C CYS A 66 15.18 6.14 5.61
N LYS A 67 15.70 5.26 6.48
CA LYS A 67 15.41 3.81 6.42
C LYS A 67 13.91 3.49 6.50
N MET A 68 13.14 4.38 7.12
CA MET A 68 11.68 4.26 7.28
C MET A 68 10.89 5.00 6.19
N TYR A 69 11.55 5.65 5.22
CA TYR A 69 10.90 6.47 4.20
C TYR A 69 9.77 5.72 3.47
N LYS A 70 9.98 4.43 3.15
CA LYS A 70 9.01 3.59 2.42
C LYS A 70 7.71 3.31 3.18
N VAL A 71 7.71 3.37 4.51
CA VAL A 71 6.48 3.23 5.30
C VAL A 71 5.83 4.58 5.57
N CYS A 72 6.59 5.67 5.60
CA CYS A 72 6.04 7.03 5.66
C CYS A 72 5.42 7.48 4.32
N ASN A 73 5.98 6.97 3.21
CA ASN A 73 5.53 7.20 1.84
C ASN A 73 5.24 5.85 1.16
N PRO A 74 4.19 5.13 1.60
CA PRO A 74 3.81 3.85 1.05
C PRO A 74 3.38 3.95 -0.42
N GLU A 75 3.78 2.95 -1.20
CA GLU A 75 3.17 2.68 -2.51
C GLU A 75 1.82 1.98 -2.34
N GLY A 76 0.93 2.14 -3.33
CA GLY A 76 -0.38 1.49 -3.32
C GLY A 76 -1.52 2.37 -2.84
N ILE A 77 -1.26 3.60 -2.41
CA ILE A 77 -2.26 4.58 -1.98
C ILE A 77 -1.88 5.99 -2.44
N GLU A 78 -2.85 6.73 -2.98
CA GLU A 78 -2.67 8.11 -3.42
C GLU A 78 -3.16 9.09 -2.34
N GLU A 79 -2.57 10.29 -2.32
CA GLU A 79 -3.01 11.35 -1.42
C GLU A 79 -4.52 11.62 -1.58
N GLY A 80 -5.23 11.72 -0.45
CA GLY A 80 -6.67 11.94 -0.42
C GLY A 80 -7.52 10.67 -0.52
N GLU A 81 -6.95 9.51 -0.87
CA GLU A 81 -7.68 8.23 -0.85
C GLU A 81 -8.09 7.85 0.58
N LYS A 82 -9.28 7.25 0.69
CA LYS A 82 -9.78 6.74 1.95
C LYS A 82 -9.18 5.37 2.24
N PHE A 83 -8.78 5.14 3.48
CA PHE A 83 -8.36 3.83 3.95
C PHE A 83 -8.97 3.53 5.31
N LYS A 84 -9.01 2.24 5.62
CA LYS A 84 -9.39 1.73 6.93
C LYS A 84 -8.19 1.04 7.56
N ILE A 85 -7.94 1.33 8.84
CA ILE A 85 -6.96 0.61 9.65
C ILE A 85 -7.51 -0.78 9.92
N LYS A 86 -6.83 -1.81 9.44
CA LYS A 86 -7.13 -3.20 9.75
C LYS A 86 -6.49 -3.62 11.07
N GLU A 87 -5.22 -3.31 11.21
CA GLU A 87 -4.40 -3.73 12.34
C GLU A 87 -3.38 -2.64 12.69
N ILE A 88 -3.11 -2.49 13.98
CA ILE A 88 -2.01 -1.67 14.49
C ILE A 88 -0.91 -2.66 14.84
N ILE A 89 0.19 -2.60 14.09
CA ILE A 89 1.31 -3.54 14.23
C ILE A 89 2.14 -3.15 15.46
N GLY A 90 2.32 -1.85 15.68
CA GLY A 90 3.06 -1.32 16.81
C GLY A 90 3.77 -0.02 16.45
N ASP A 91 4.87 0.24 17.14
CA ASP A 91 5.74 1.39 16.87
C ASP A 91 6.66 1.11 15.67
N LEU A 92 7.26 2.17 15.12
CA LEU A 92 8.25 1.98 14.06
C LEU A 92 9.47 1.21 14.59
N PRO A 93 10.08 0.32 13.80
CA PRO A 93 11.30 -0.40 14.19
C PRO A 93 12.53 0.51 14.39
N GLY A 94 12.44 1.80 14.07
CA GLY A 94 13.51 2.78 14.27
C GLY A 94 12.95 4.14 14.63
N ASN A 95 13.81 5.01 15.16
CA ASN A 95 13.43 6.35 15.58
C ASN A 95 13.25 7.28 14.37
N CYS A 96 12.24 8.14 14.42
CA CYS A 96 12.06 9.22 13.45
C CYS A 96 12.93 10.42 13.86
N GLU A 97 13.84 10.86 12.99
CA GLU A 97 14.69 12.03 13.23
C GLU A 97 13.93 13.37 13.20
N GLN A 98 12.68 13.37 12.73
CA GLN A 98 11.79 14.53 12.81
C GLN A 98 10.99 14.56 14.12
N GLU A 99 11.25 13.64 15.05
CA GLU A 99 10.57 13.53 16.35
C GLU A 99 9.03 13.39 16.23
N ILE A 100 8.56 12.89 15.08
CA ILE A 100 7.14 12.59 14.87
C ILE A 100 6.85 11.24 15.53
N ASP A 101 5.86 11.22 16.43
CA ASP A 101 5.33 10.00 17.01
C ASP A 101 4.47 9.24 15.97
N LEU A 102 4.94 8.06 15.57
CA LEU A 102 4.41 7.29 14.45
C LEU A 102 4.18 5.83 14.85
N LYS A 103 3.03 5.30 14.41
CA LYS A 103 2.71 3.87 14.48
C LYS A 103 2.68 3.22 13.11
N LEU A 104 3.15 1.99 13.07
CA LEU A 104 3.04 1.12 11.91
C LEU A 104 1.68 0.40 11.92
N ILE A 105 0.97 0.47 10.80
CA ILE A 105 -0.35 -0.14 10.64
C ILE A 105 -0.43 -0.99 9.38
N GLU A 106 -1.34 -1.97 9.39
CA GLU A 106 -1.88 -2.56 8.17
C GLU A 106 -3.16 -1.81 7.78
N ALA A 107 -3.18 -1.25 6.58
CA ALA A 107 -4.29 -0.52 6.02
C ALA A 107 -4.89 -1.22 4.79
N LYS A 108 -6.19 -1.01 4.59
CA LYS A 108 -6.88 -1.37 3.35
C LYS A 108 -7.55 -0.14 2.76
N VAL A 109 -7.26 0.15 1.49
CA VAL A 109 -7.91 1.24 0.77
C VAL A 109 -9.41 0.94 0.64
N GLN A 110 -10.24 1.96 0.84
CA GLN A 110 -11.66 1.89 0.58
C GLN A 110 -11.89 2.23 -0.89
N THR A 111 -11.96 1.21 -1.74
CA THR A 111 -12.48 1.36 -3.09
C THR A 111 -13.99 1.59 -2.98
N ASN A 112 -14.43 2.81 -3.27
CA ASN A 112 -15.85 3.04 -3.56
C ASN A 112 -16.16 2.26 -4.82
N GLN A 113 -16.81 1.11 -4.69
CA GLN A 113 -17.45 0.45 -5.82
C GLN A 113 -18.52 1.43 -6.33
N LYS A 114 -18.23 2.05 -7.48
CA LYS A 114 -19.23 2.64 -8.36
C LYS A 114 -19.40 1.69 -9.54
#